data_AF-A0A2S2QXA3-F1
#
_entry.id   AF-A0A2S2QXA3-F1
#
_cell.length_a   1.000
_cell.length_b   1.000
_cell.length_c   1.000
_cell.angle_alpha   90.00
_cell.angle_beta   90.00
_cell.angle_gamma   90.00
#
_symmetry.space_group_name_H-M   'P 1'
#
loop_
_entity.id
_entity.type
_entity.pdbx_description
1 polymer ?
#
loop_
_entity_poly.entity_id
_entity_poly.type
_entity_poly.pdbx_seq_one_letter_code
_entity_poly.pdbx_strand_id
1 'polypeptide(L)'
;MYKLIAVTKTTPQQLLMKKIQKKEYEDALQLALKYNLNQDLVYKHQWCNSSVLEETINNILSKVSDKQWIVNECCNRVSETLTGAKQLIAYGLEITDFSAYLNIDPENLSTFSQEGKEFIVSRLKLLNYLDKLSTYEIILKKMDGDCESLYSANTYKHLRDLSPLQWALQLARQCQVDAVSIVFTYYSDQVLPFWLDIINDFPETLMPKLYKHLLPVWNTSTKQAVLLESEILRELDWCESDRFKLLTGTFESIKIITLSENDLIHWYTKRIRDIELCTKLVQHALELSTIALENNIKGLEKLHEDLSVLEVLVYEVGLENMFLKDIEQLNTLEKASLFMSRCDETLFLKNLTNYFLPYIQTKADTFYILEKYLIQTCESSLKKSSQYFEYVQNNGWCVSVSDNAKIDLGLKCIYTYSRTDQLDEAQCIVLSLLKSVKNNVENKPCIKKLEDMKQIINASKLLLNYGIRYPLKDLINNLTDSGFFPKSYGFNVRVYVNKKSNRKVLVKCTWRFIKNSRILFSISFGCNMLRGIC
;
A
#
# COMPACT_ATOMS: atom_id res chain seq x y z
N MET A 1 5.93 -73.10 -43.97
CA MET A 1 6.92 -73.03 -45.07
C MET A 1 7.70 -71.73 -44.88
N TYR A 2 8.92 -71.77 -44.36
CA TYR A 2 9.76 -70.56 -44.21
C TYR A 2 10.40 -70.24 -45.56
N LYS A 3 10.24 -69.01 -46.04
CA LYS A 3 10.82 -68.52 -47.30
C LYS A 3 12.06 -67.69 -46.96
N LEU A 4 13.23 -68.15 -47.37
CA LEU A 4 14.49 -67.43 -47.16
C LEU A 4 14.54 -66.24 -48.14
N ILE A 5 14.48 -65.01 -47.61
CA ILE A 5 14.34 -63.79 -48.42
C ILE A 5 15.70 -63.29 -48.92
N ALA A 6 16.77 -63.38 -48.12
CA ALA A 6 18.13 -63.03 -48.53
C ALA A 6 19.17 -63.57 -47.52
N VAL A 7 20.42 -63.77 -47.98
CA VAL A 7 21.59 -64.01 -47.12
C VAL A 7 22.54 -62.83 -47.30
N THR A 8 22.77 -62.08 -46.22
CA THR A 8 23.67 -60.91 -46.22
C THR A 8 24.82 -61.16 -45.27
N LYS A 9 26.07 -60.92 -45.72
CA LYS A 9 27.26 -60.97 -44.86
C LYS A 9 27.31 -59.68 -44.02
N THR A 10 26.97 -59.77 -42.74
CA THR A 10 27.05 -58.65 -41.79
C THR A 10 28.15 -58.90 -40.77
N THR A 11 28.96 -57.89 -40.46
CA THR A 11 29.94 -58.00 -39.37
C THR A 11 29.23 -58.01 -38.00
N PRO A 12 29.83 -58.59 -36.95
CA PRO A 12 29.26 -58.53 -35.60
C PRO A 12 28.98 -57.10 -35.11
N GLN A 13 29.81 -56.13 -35.51
CA GLN A 13 29.61 -54.70 -35.23
C GLN A 13 28.36 -54.13 -35.93
N GLN A 14 28.16 -54.44 -37.21
CA GLN A 14 26.97 -54.01 -37.94
C GLN A 14 25.69 -54.64 -37.39
N LEU A 15 25.77 -55.92 -36.99
CA LEU A 15 24.66 -56.62 -36.37
C LEU A 15 24.33 -56.04 -34.98
N LEU A 16 25.36 -55.69 -34.19
CA LEU A 16 25.20 -55.01 -32.91
C LEU A 16 24.46 -53.67 -33.08
N MET A 17 24.93 -52.81 -33.99
CA MET A 17 24.29 -51.53 -34.27
C MET A 17 22.83 -51.69 -34.71
N LYS A 18 22.54 -52.69 -35.55
CA LYS A 18 21.17 -52.99 -35.97
C LYS A 18 20.29 -53.43 -34.80
N LYS A 19 20.81 -54.23 -33.86
CA LYS A 19 20.08 -54.64 -32.65
C LYS A 19 19.85 -53.49 -31.69
N ILE A 20 20.85 -52.63 -31.50
CA ILE A 20 20.74 -51.39 -30.72
C ILE A 20 19.63 -50.48 -31.29
N GLN A 21 19.61 -50.27 -32.61
CA GLN A 21 18.59 -49.46 -33.29
C GLN A 21 17.18 -50.06 -33.13
N LYS A 22 17.07 -51.39 -33.07
CA LYS A 22 15.81 -52.09 -32.80
C LYS A 22 15.39 -52.12 -31.33
N LYS A 23 16.21 -51.57 -30.42
CA LYS A 23 16.00 -51.61 -28.96
C LYS A 23 15.99 -53.03 -28.37
N GLU A 24 16.62 -53.99 -29.05
CA GLU A 24 16.83 -55.36 -28.56
C GLU A 24 18.08 -55.40 -27.66
N TYR A 25 18.02 -54.74 -26.49
CA TYR A 25 19.21 -54.47 -25.66
C TYR A 25 19.83 -55.73 -25.04
N GLU A 26 19.04 -56.68 -24.56
CA GLU A 26 19.55 -57.92 -23.97
C GLU A 26 20.33 -58.76 -24.99
N ASP A 27 19.75 -58.96 -26.17
CA ASP A 27 20.41 -59.63 -27.30
C ASP A 27 21.67 -58.88 -27.75
N ALA A 28 21.62 -57.54 -27.76
CA ALA A 28 22.78 -56.72 -28.11
C ALA A 28 23.90 -56.88 -27.08
N LEU A 29 23.60 -56.94 -25.78
CA LEU A 29 24.58 -57.20 -24.72
C LEU A 29 25.18 -58.61 -24.83
N GLN A 30 24.36 -59.63 -25.06
CA GLN A 30 24.85 -61.00 -25.28
C GLN A 30 25.77 -61.08 -26.51
N LEU A 31 25.40 -60.39 -27.58
CA LEU A 31 26.21 -60.31 -28.80
C LEU A 31 27.53 -59.56 -28.53
N ALA A 32 27.49 -58.46 -27.79
CA ALA A 32 28.69 -57.69 -27.42
C ALA A 32 29.64 -58.53 -26.57
N LEU A 33 29.13 -59.24 -25.56
CA LEU A 33 29.89 -60.17 -24.73
C LEU A 33 30.51 -61.30 -25.57
N LYS A 34 29.72 -61.93 -26.45
CA LYS A 34 30.17 -63.06 -27.28
C LYS A 34 31.31 -62.68 -28.23
N TYR A 35 31.33 -61.45 -28.73
CA TYR A 35 32.30 -60.98 -29.71
C TYR A 35 33.30 -59.95 -29.14
N ASN A 36 33.38 -59.79 -27.81
CA ASN A 36 34.23 -58.81 -27.12
C ASN A 36 34.11 -57.38 -27.70
N LEU A 37 32.87 -56.96 -28.00
CA LEU A 37 32.57 -55.62 -28.49
C LEU A 37 32.28 -54.67 -27.32
N ASN A 38 32.43 -53.37 -27.57
CA ASN A 38 32.18 -52.35 -26.55
C ASN A 38 30.70 -52.33 -26.11
N GLN A 39 30.45 -52.72 -24.86
CA GLN A 39 29.11 -52.75 -24.25
C GLN A 39 28.57 -51.34 -23.96
N ASP A 40 29.44 -50.33 -23.79
CA ASP A 40 29.02 -48.94 -23.57
C ASP A 40 28.12 -48.45 -24.70
N LEU A 41 28.31 -48.91 -25.94
CA LEU A 41 27.46 -48.52 -27.06
C LEU A 41 25.99 -48.93 -26.83
N VAL A 42 25.77 -50.07 -26.19
CA VAL A 42 24.43 -50.57 -25.85
C VAL A 42 23.86 -49.76 -24.69
N TYR A 43 24.60 -49.63 -23.59
CA TYR A 43 24.15 -48.90 -22.39
C TYR A 43 23.93 -47.41 -22.65
N LYS A 44 24.82 -46.74 -23.40
CA LYS A 44 24.66 -45.33 -23.81
C LYS A 44 23.39 -45.14 -24.64
N HIS A 45 23.15 -46.02 -25.63
CA HIS A 45 21.92 -45.93 -26.43
C HIS A 45 20.67 -46.25 -25.60
N GLN A 46 20.75 -47.18 -24.66
CA GLN A 46 19.64 -47.49 -23.76
C GLN A 46 19.31 -46.29 -22.86
N TRP A 47 20.33 -45.67 -22.26
CA TRP A 47 20.20 -44.48 -21.42
C TRP A 47 19.57 -43.30 -22.17
N CYS A 48 20.08 -42.96 -23.36
CA CYS A 48 19.54 -41.84 -24.14
C CYS A 48 18.06 -42.03 -24.53
N ASN A 49 17.56 -43.27 -24.52
CA ASN A 49 16.17 -43.60 -24.83
C ASN A 49 15.32 -43.92 -23.59
N SER A 50 15.88 -43.87 -22.38
CA SER A 50 15.15 -44.06 -21.12
C SER A 50 14.84 -42.73 -20.45
N SER A 51 13.79 -42.67 -19.63
CA SER A 51 13.65 -41.60 -18.64
C SER A 51 14.77 -41.69 -17.60
N VAL A 52 15.10 -40.58 -16.96
CA VAL A 52 16.08 -40.55 -15.87
C VAL A 52 15.34 -40.81 -14.58
N LEU A 53 15.51 -42.01 -14.05
CA LEU A 53 14.97 -42.50 -12.78
C LEU A 53 16.09 -43.18 -11.98
N GLU A 54 15.89 -43.33 -10.66
CA GLU A 54 16.83 -44.03 -9.78
C GLU A 54 17.21 -45.42 -10.32
N GLU A 55 16.22 -46.20 -10.74
CA GLU A 55 16.43 -47.54 -11.31
C GLU A 55 17.31 -47.50 -12.56
N THR A 56 17.08 -46.54 -13.46
CA THR A 56 17.84 -46.43 -14.72
C THR A 56 19.27 -45.95 -14.48
N ILE A 57 19.51 -45.12 -13.46
CA ILE A 57 20.86 -44.71 -13.05
C ILE A 57 21.63 -45.95 -12.57
N ASN A 58 21.03 -46.73 -11.69
CA ASN A 58 21.66 -47.91 -11.10
C ASN A 58 21.81 -49.07 -12.09
N ASN A 59 20.86 -49.28 -13.00
CA ASN A 59 20.85 -50.45 -13.89
C ASN A 59 21.51 -50.17 -15.25
N ILE A 60 21.58 -48.92 -15.70
CA ILE A 60 22.09 -48.55 -17.04
C ILE A 60 23.32 -47.65 -16.93
N LEU A 61 23.16 -46.47 -16.32
CA LEU A 61 24.24 -45.46 -16.29
C LEU A 61 25.48 -45.99 -15.56
N SER A 62 25.28 -46.71 -14.45
CA SER A 62 26.36 -47.32 -13.67
C SER A 62 27.18 -48.39 -14.41
N LYS A 63 26.65 -48.92 -15.51
CA LYS A 63 27.29 -49.98 -16.31
C LYS A 63 28.16 -49.44 -17.44
N VAL A 64 28.12 -48.12 -17.68
CA VAL A 64 28.98 -47.45 -18.66
C VAL A 64 30.38 -47.30 -18.07
N SER A 65 31.43 -47.57 -18.85
CA SER A 65 32.82 -47.41 -18.41
C SER A 65 33.38 -46.00 -18.66
N ASP A 66 32.89 -45.31 -19.68
CA ASP A 66 33.29 -43.94 -20.04
C ASP A 66 32.82 -42.89 -19.01
N LYS A 67 33.69 -42.60 -18.03
CA LYS A 67 33.41 -41.63 -16.95
C LYS A 67 33.11 -40.23 -17.45
N GLN A 68 33.83 -39.74 -18.46
CA GLN A 68 33.63 -38.39 -18.98
C GLN A 68 32.25 -38.25 -19.61
N TRP A 69 31.82 -39.27 -20.36
CA TRP A 69 30.47 -39.32 -20.90
C TRP A 69 29.40 -39.35 -19.79
N ILE A 70 29.60 -40.16 -18.74
CA ILE A 70 28.65 -40.23 -17.62
C ILE A 70 28.50 -38.87 -16.94
N VAL A 71 29.60 -38.19 -16.63
CA VAL A 71 29.57 -36.87 -15.98
C VAL A 71 28.85 -35.85 -16.86
N ASN A 72 29.09 -35.87 -18.18
CA ASN A 72 28.37 -35.02 -19.12
C ASN A 72 26.85 -35.28 -19.09
N GLU A 73 26.43 -36.54 -19.00
CA GLU A 73 25.01 -36.90 -18.87
C GLU A 73 24.41 -36.40 -17.55
N CYS A 74 25.12 -36.56 -16.42
CA CYS A 74 24.68 -36.04 -15.12
C CYS A 74 24.51 -34.51 -15.13
N CYS A 75 25.38 -33.79 -15.86
CA CYS A 75 25.30 -32.34 -16.01
C CYS A 75 24.16 -31.88 -16.95
N ASN A 76 23.82 -32.65 -17.98
CA ASN A 76 22.93 -32.16 -19.04
C ASN A 76 21.49 -32.67 -18.91
N ARG A 77 21.29 -33.87 -18.35
CA ARG A 77 19.95 -34.43 -18.18
C ARG A 77 19.29 -33.97 -16.88
N VAL A 78 17.98 -34.15 -16.81
CA VAL A 78 17.14 -33.84 -15.66
C VAL A 78 16.24 -35.05 -15.43
N SER A 79 16.05 -35.43 -14.17
CA SER A 79 15.08 -36.46 -13.80
C SER A 79 13.66 -35.92 -13.78
N GLU A 80 12.70 -36.77 -14.07
CA GLU A 80 11.27 -36.47 -13.93
C GLU A 80 10.84 -36.43 -12.46
N THR A 81 11.62 -37.05 -11.56
CA THR A 81 11.35 -37.16 -10.13
C THR A 81 12.37 -36.37 -9.32
N LEU A 82 11.95 -35.82 -8.18
CA LEU A 82 12.83 -35.12 -7.24
C LEU A 82 13.90 -36.08 -6.71
N THR A 83 13.49 -37.28 -6.32
CA THR A 83 14.39 -38.34 -5.86
C THR A 83 15.40 -38.74 -6.94
N GLY A 84 14.96 -38.90 -8.19
CA GLY A 84 15.87 -39.21 -9.30
C GLY A 84 16.82 -38.06 -9.63
N ALA A 85 16.40 -36.80 -9.46
CA ALA A 85 17.27 -35.64 -9.66
C ALA A 85 18.40 -35.59 -8.61
N LYS A 86 18.07 -35.86 -7.34
CA LYS A 86 19.06 -35.99 -6.26
C LYS A 86 20.05 -37.12 -6.56
N GLN A 87 19.55 -38.29 -6.96
CA GLN A 87 20.39 -39.44 -7.24
C GLN A 87 21.32 -39.21 -8.45
N LEU A 88 20.84 -38.56 -9.50
CA LEU A 88 21.67 -38.24 -10.68
C LEU A 88 22.83 -37.32 -10.31
N ILE A 89 22.56 -36.29 -9.50
CA ILE A 89 23.59 -35.34 -9.05
C ILE A 89 24.58 -36.04 -8.12
N ALA A 90 24.08 -36.81 -7.14
CA ALA A 90 24.92 -37.58 -6.23
C ALA A 90 25.86 -38.53 -6.99
N TYR A 91 25.36 -39.22 -8.01
CA TYR A 91 26.17 -40.12 -8.83
C TYR A 91 27.25 -39.36 -9.63
N GLY A 92 26.93 -38.19 -10.18
CA GLY A 92 27.93 -37.33 -10.82
C GLY A 92 29.00 -36.81 -9.83
N LEU A 93 28.60 -36.48 -8.61
CA LEU A 93 29.50 -36.05 -7.53
C LEU A 93 30.40 -37.19 -7.05
N GLU A 94 29.91 -38.43 -7.01
CA GLU A 94 30.72 -39.61 -6.68
C GLU A 94 31.84 -39.83 -7.72
N ILE A 95 31.52 -39.75 -9.01
CA ILE A 95 32.49 -39.97 -10.09
C ILE A 95 33.54 -38.85 -10.15
N THR A 96 33.13 -37.63 -9.79
CA THR A 96 34.00 -36.44 -9.81
C THR A 96 34.73 -36.21 -8.49
N ASP A 97 34.62 -37.10 -7.51
CA ASP A 97 35.33 -36.94 -6.24
C ASP A 97 36.80 -37.36 -6.37
N PHE A 98 37.67 -36.36 -6.36
CA PHE A 98 39.13 -36.54 -6.37
C PHE A 98 39.78 -36.06 -5.07
N SER A 99 38.99 -35.88 -4.00
CA SER A 99 39.46 -35.38 -2.70
C SER A 99 40.73 -36.10 -2.20
N ALA A 100 40.80 -37.41 -2.36
CA ALA A 100 41.96 -38.23 -1.96
C ALA A 100 43.27 -37.91 -2.73
N TYR A 101 43.17 -37.38 -3.95
CA TYR A 101 44.32 -37.10 -4.82
C TYR A 101 44.83 -35.66 -4.71
N LEU A 102 44.08 -34.77 -4.05
CA LEU A 102 44.40 -33.35 -3.91
C LEU A 102 45.43 -33.04 -2.81
N ASN A 103 45.78 -34.04 -2.00
CA ASN A 103 46.79 -33.92 -0.95
C ASN A 103 48.24 -33.81 -1.48
N ILE A 104 48.46 -33.78 -2.81
CA ILE A 104 49.78 -33.98 -3.41
C ILE A 104 50.50 -32.67 -3.81
N ASP A 105 49.82 -31.56 -4.08
CA ASP A 105 50.48 -30.23 -4.12
C ASP A 105 49.45 -29.09 -4.21
N PRO A 106 49.32 -28.22 -3.20
CA PRO A 106 48.20 -27.28 -3.09
C PRO A 106 48.25 -26.04 -4.03
N GLU A 107 49.37 -25.74 -4.69
CA GLU A 107 49.59 -24.42 -5.32
C GLU A 107 49.55 -24.38 -6.86
N ASN A 108 49.54 -25.51 -7.58
CA ASN A 108 49.69 -25.49 -9.04
C ASN A 108 48.47 -26.03 -9.82
N LEU A 109 47.61 -25.12 -10.31
CA LEU A 109 46.55 -25.46 -11.29
C LEU A 109 47.11 -26.01 -12.62
N SER A 110 48.39 -25.74 -12.92
CA SER A 110 49.10 -26.28 -14.09
C SER A 110 49.36 -27.79 -13.98
N THR A 111 49.22 -28.38 -12.79
CA THR A 111 49.46 -29.80 -12.54
C THR A 111 48.28 -30.68 -13.01
N PHE A 112 47.08 -30.12 -13.13
CA PHE A 112 45.91 -30.87 -13.61
C PHE A 112 45.93 -31.05 -15.13
N SER A 113 45.70 -32.29 -15.57
CA SER A 113 45.39 -32.58 -16.97
C SER A 113 44.15 -31.80 -17.43
N GLN A 114 44.00 -31.61 -18.74
CA GLN A 114 42.80 -30.97 -19.31
C GLN A 114 41.52 -31.70 -18.87
N GLU A 115 41.56 -33.03 -18.89
CA GLU A 115 40.50 -33.89 -18.38
C GLU A 115 40.22 -33.61 -16.89
N GLY A 116 41.24 -33.54 -16.04
CA GLY A 116 41.08 -33.21 -14.62
C GLY A 116 40.41 -31.85 -14.38
N LYS A 117 40.73 -30.84 -15.20
CA LYS A 117 40.06 -29.53 -15.15
C LYS A 117 38.59 -29.62 -15.54
N GLU A 118 38.25 -30.41 -16.55
CA GLU A 118 36.87 -30.65 -16.99
C GLU A 118 36.03 -31.37 -15.92
N PHE A 119 36.63 -32.31 -15.20
CA PHE A 119 36.00 -32.95 -14.04
C PHE A 119 35.74 -31.95 -12.90
N ILE A 120 36.68 -31.06 -12.58
CA ILE A 120 36.51 -30.01 -11.56
C ILE A 120 35.39 -29.05 -11.97
N VAL A 121 35.38 -28.57 -13.22
CA VAL A 121 34.32 -27.71 -13.75
C VAL A 121 32.95 -28.40 -13.69
N SER A 122 32.89 -29.69 -14.00
CA SER A 122 31.67 -30.48 -13.90
C SER A 122 31.21 -30.65 -12.46
N ARG A 123 32.13 -30.87 -11.51
CA ARG A 123 31.82 -30.94 -10.07
C ARG A 123 31.23 -29.63 -9.56
N LEU A 124 31.87 -28.50 -9.87
CA LEU A 124 31.35 -27.16 -9.54
C LEU A 124 29.93 -26.94 -10.09
N LYS A 125 29.69 -27.36 -11.33
CA LYS A 125 28.36 -27.29 -11.97
C LYS A 125 27.33 -28.16 -11.24
N LEU A 126 27.69 -29.40 -10.90
CA LEU A 126 26.83 -30.34 -10.17
C LEU A 126 26.52 -29.86 -8.75
N LEU A 127 27.48 -29.25 -8.06
CA LEU A 127 27.29 -28.65 -6.75
C LEU A 127 26.33 -27.45 -6.80
N ASN A 128 26.51 -26.54 -7.76
CA ASN A 128 25.55 -25.45 -7.99
C ASN A 128 24.13 -25.99 -8.30
N TYR A 129 24.04 -27.10 -9.04
CA TYR A 129 22.77 -27.77 -9.29
C TYR A 129 22.17 -28.41 -8.04
N LEU A 130 22.99 -29.02 -7.19
CA LEU A 130 22.59 -29.57 -5.91
C LEU A 130 22.01 -28.48 -5.01
N ASP A 131 22.70 -27.33 -4.93
CA ASP A 131 22.30 -26.21 -4.09
C ASP A 131 20.94 -25.68 -4.54
N LYS A 132 20.79 -25.44 -5.85
CA LYS A 132 19.50 -25.01 -6.42
C LYS A 132 18.38 -26.03 -6.23
N LEU A 133 18.67 -27.34 -6.31
CA LEU A 133 17.66 -28.38 -6.08
C LEU A 133 17.21 -28.38 -4.63
N SER A 134 18.17 -28.24 -3.71
CA SER A 134 17.92 -28.20 -2.28
C SER A 134 17.11 -26.96 -1.90
N THR A 135 17.47 -25.78 -2.42
CA THR A 135 16.67 -24.56 -2.25
C THR A 135 15.29 -24.70 -2.87
N TYR A 136 15.16 -25.27 -4.07
CA TYR A 136 13.86 -25.52 -4.70
C TYR A 136 13.01 -26.46 -3.84
N GLU A 137 13.59 -27.52 -3.28
CA GLU A 137 12.89 -28.41 -2.35
C GLU A 137 12.44 -27.69 -1.06
N ILE A 138 13.26 -26.79 -0.50
CA ILE A 138 12.86 -25.96 0.66
C ILE A 138 11.64 -25.09 0.31
N ILE A 139 11.60 -24.53 -0.90
CA ILE A 139 10.44 -23.78 -1.41
C ILE A 139 9.22 -24.69 -1.52
N LEU A 140 9.37 -25.88 -2.10
CA LEU A 140 8.27 -26.85 -2.23
C LEU A 140 7.72 -27.28 -0.85
N LYS A 141 8.57 -27.43 0.16
CA LYS A 141 8.15 -27.76 1.55
C LYS A 141 7.27 -26.69 2.21
N LYS A 142 7.28 -25.46 1.71
CA LYS A 142 6.39 -24.38 2.18
C LYS A 142 5.04 -24.36 1.48
N MET A 143 4.88 -25.12 0.40
CA MET A 143 3.63 -25.21 -0.36
C MET A 143 2.76 -26.35 0.18
N ASP A 144 1.45 -26.27 -0.10
CA ASP A 144 0.52 -27.34 0.24
C ASP A 144 0.71 -28.54 -0.71
N GLY A 145 1.27 -29.64 -0.19
CA GLY A 145 1.41 -30.89 -0.93
C GLY A 145 2.69 -31.65 -0.61
N ASP A 146 2.83 -32.84 -1.20
CA ASP A 146 4.06 -33.62 -1.12
C ASP A 146 5.10 -33.09 -2.13
N CYS A 147 6.36 -32.97 -1.72
CA CYS A 147 7.43 -32.40 -2.54
C CYS A 147 7.65 -33.15 -3.85
N GLU A 148 7.50 -34.48 -3.86
CA GLU A 148 7.67 -35.31 -5.04
C GLU A 148 6.56 -35.01 -6.06
N SER A 149 5.34 -34.76 -5.57
CA SER A 149 4.18 -34.42 -6.42
C SER A 149 4.24 -32.99 -6.98
N LEU A 150 4.84 -32.05 -6.24
CA LEU A 150 4.97 -30.64 -6.66
C LEU A 150 6.19 -30.37 -7.53
N TYR A 151 7.17 -31.29 -7.54
CA TYR A 151 8.38 -31.16 -8.33
C TYR A 151 8.09 -31.12 -9.83
N SER A 152 8.73 -30.18 -10.52
CA SER A 152 8.69 -30.09 -11.99
C SER A 152 10.11 -30.11 -12.55
N ALA A 153 10.41 -31.14 -13.33
CA ALA A 153 11.68 -31.28 -14.04
C ALA A 153 11.95 -30.09 -14.98
N ASN A 154 10.92 -29.55 -15.63
CA ASN A 154 11.04 -28.40 -16.50
C ASN A 154 11.38 -27.13 -15.72
N THR A 155 10.72 -26.94 -14.57
CA THR A 155 11.00 -25.82 -13.67
C THR A 155 12.44 -25.91 -13.17
N TYR A 156 12.85 -27.06 -12.63
CA TYR A 156 14.20 -27.26 -12.15
C TYR A 156 15.26 -27.08 -13.24
N LYS A 157 15.01 -27.61 -14.45
CA LYS A 157 15.90 -27.40 -15.61
C LYS A 157 16.13 -25.92 -15.89
N HIS A 158 15.07 -25.12 -15.90
CA HIS A 158 15.16 -23.68 -16.10
C HIS A 158 15.89 -22.98 -14.95
N LEU A 159 15.56 -23.31 -13.69
CA LEU A 159 16.18 -22.72 -12.50
C LEU A 159 17.70 -22.94 -12.46
N ARG A 160 18.15 -24.11 -12.88
CA ARG A 160 19.57 -24.47 -12.94
C ARG A 160 20.40 -23.54 -13.81
N ASP A 161 19.81 -22.88 -14.79
CA ASP A 161 20.50 -21.97 -15.72
C ASP A 161 20.48 -20.50 -15.28
N LEU A 162 19.64 -20.11 -14.30
CA LEU A 162 19.53 -18.72 -13.81
C LEU A 162 20.63 -18.36 -12.81
N SER A 163 21.08 -17.11 -12.77
CA SER A 163 21.79 -16.62 -11.57
C SER A 163 20.83 -16.50 -10.38
N PRO A 164 21.30 -16.55 -9.12
CA PRO A 164 20.42 -16.34 -7.97
C PRO A 164 19.67 -15.00 -8.00
N LEU A 165 20.29 -13.94 -8.53
CA LEU A 165 19.60 -12.66 -8.77
C LEU A 165 18.43 -12.82 -9.77
N GLN A 166 18.67 -13.44 -10.92
CA GLN A 166 17.61 -13.66 -11.92
C GLN A 166 16.47 -14.51 -11.35
N TRP A 167 16.81 -15.50 -10.53
CA TRP A 167 15.83 -16.34 -9.85
C TRP A 167 14.99 -15.51 -8.86
N ALA A 168 15.62 -14.71 -8.00
CA ALA A 168 14.92 -13.84 -7.05
C ALA A 168 13.97 -12.86 -7.76
N LEU A 169 14.42 -12.21 -8.83
CA LEU A 169 13.61 -11.29 -9.64
C LEU A 169 12.40 -12.01 -10.27
N GLN A 170 12.60 -13.21 -10.82
CA GLN A 170 11.49 -13.99 -11.37
C GLN A 170 10.45 -14.38 -10.30
N LEU A 171 10.89 -14.79 -9.11
CA LEU A 171 10.00 -15.13 -8.00
C LEU A 171 9.23 -13.91 -7.49
N ALA A 172 9.89 -12.75 -7.39
CA ALA A 172 9.26 -11.50 -6.99
C ALA A 172 8.14 -11.10 -7.96
N ARG A 173 8.39 -11.16 -9.28
CA ARG A 173 7.37 -10.92 -10.31
C ARG A 173 6.18 -11.89 -10.24
N GLN A 174 6.41 -13.10 -9.75
CA GLN A 174 5.38 -14.12 -9.54
C GLN A 174 4.67 -14.01 -8.18
N CYS A 175 4.97 -12.96 -7.39
CA CYS A 175 4.45 -12.76 -6.03
C CYS A 175 4.80 -13.90 -5.05
N GLN A 176 5.85 -14.68 -5.31
CA GLN A 176 6.25 -15.78 -4.43
C GLN A 176 7.14 -15.27 -3.29
N VAL A 177 6.53 -14.55 -2.34
CA VAL A 177 7.25 -13.87 -1.25
C VAL A 177 8.12 -14.82 -0.43
N ASP A 178 7.57 -15.97 0.00
CA ASP A 178 8.32 -16.94 0.79
C ASP A 178 9.51 -17.52 0.02
N ALA A 179 9.36 -17.72 -1.29
CA ALA A 179 10.44 -18.21 -2.14
C ALA A 179 11.55 -17.17 -2.28
N VAL A 180 11.20 -15.88 -2.41
CA VAL A 180 12.17 -14.78 -2.39
C VAL A 180 12.90 -14.73 -1.04
N SER A 181 12.18 -14.91 0.08
CA SER A 181 12.80 -14.99 1.41
C SER A 181 13.83 -16.11 1.49
N ILE A 182 13.50 -17.30 1.00
CA ILE A 182 14.40 -18.46 0.99
C ILE A 182 15.65 -18.18 0.14
N VAL A 183 15.51 -17.51 -0.99
CA VAL A 183 16.65 -17.13 -1.84
C VAL A 183 17.51 -16.08 -1.13
N PHE A 184 16.91 -15.10 -0.45
CA PHE A 184 17.67 -14.18 0.41
C PHE A 184 18.48 -14.91 1.46
N THR A 185 17.92 -15.93 2.12
CA THR A 185 18.59 -16.66 3.19
C THR A 185 19.80 -17.47 2.72
N TYR A 186 19.68 -18.21 1.61
CA TYR A 186 20.73 -19.15 1.17
C TYR A 186 21.68 -18.59 0.10
N TYR A 187 21.31 -17.48 -0.55
CA TYR A 187 22.13 -16.83 -1.58
C TYR A 187 22.49 -15.38 -1.24
N SER A 188 22.45 -15.02 0.04
CA SER A 188 22.69 -13.66 0.58
C SER A 188 23.74 -12.89 -0.19
N ASP A 189 24.97 -13.39 -0.28
CA ASP A 189 26.11 -12.69 -0.91
C ASP A 189 25.87 -12.28 -2.36
N GLN A 190 25.04 -13.03 -3.09
CA GLN A 190 24.74 -12.82 -4.52
C GLN A 190 23.52 -11.92 -4.74
N VAL A 191 22.57 -11.89 -3.79
CA VAL A 191 21.27 -11.21 -3.98
C VAL A 191 21.11 -9.94 -3.16
N LEU A 192 21.71 -9.89 -1.97
CA LEU A 192 21.65 -8.75 -1.08
C LEU A 192 22.20 -7.44 -1.68
N PRO A 193 23.24 -7.43 -2.54
CA PRO A 193 23.65 -6.21 -3.25
C PRO A 193 22.55 -5.57 -4.12
N PHE A 194 21.53 -6.34 -4.46
CA PHE A 194 20.38 -5.95 -5.28
C PHE A 194 19.07 -5.98 -4.47
N TRP A 195 19.15 -5.91 -3.13
CA TRP A 195 18.02 -6.08 -2.22
C TRP A 195 16.81 -5.23 -2.63
N LEU A 196 17.00 -3.92 -2.78
CA LEU A 196 15.93 -2.99 -3.15
C LEU A 196 15.39 -3.22 -4.57
N ASP A 197 16.24 -3.68 -5.49
CA ASP A 197 15.84 -4.00 -6.86
C ASP A 197 14.93 -5.23 -6.91
N ILE A 198 15.25 -6.26 -6.12
CA ILE A 198 14.42 -7.46 -6.00
C ILE A 198 13.06 -7.12 -5.40
N ILE A 199 13.01 -6.31 -4.34
CA ILE A 199 11.74 -5.89 -3.74
C ILE A 199 10.93 -5.01 -4.69
N ASN A 200 11.58 -4.17 -5.50
CA ASN A 200 10.89 -3.36 -6.52
C ASN A 200 10.20 -4.20 -7.60
N ASP A 201 10.69 -5.41 -7.85
CA ASP A 201 10.15 -6.32 -8.86
C ASP A 201 8.86 -7.03 -8.40
N PHE A 202 8.48 -6.92 -7.13
CA PHE A 202 7.13 -7.28 -6.70
C PHE A 202 6.12 -6.37 -7.42
N PRO A 203 4.98 -6.89 -7.92
CA PRO A 203 3.95 -6.05 -8.52
C PRO A 203 3.40 -5.01 -7.54
N GLU A 204 3.06 -3.82 -8.01
CA GLU A 204 2.48 -2.74 -7.20
C GLU A 204 1.12 -3.12 -6.59
N THR A 205 0.44 -4.12 -7.16
CA THR A 205 -0.82 -4.66 -6.65
C THR A 205 -0.64 -5.65 -5.50
N LEU A 206 0.59 -6.07 -5.17
CA LEU A 206 0.85 -6.98 -4.07
C LEU A 206 0.73 -6.24 -2.73
N MET A 207 0.00 -6.81 -1.78
CA MET A 207 -0.19 -6.23 -0.45
C MET A 207 1.13 -6.13 0.32
N PRO A 208 1.59 -4.93 0.72
CA PRO A 208 2.85 -4.71 1.42
C PRO A 208 3.08 -5.57 2.66
N LYS A 209 2.02 -5.84 3.42
CA LYS A 209 2.10 -6.69 4.62
C LYS A 209 2.60 -8.10 4.33
N LEU A 210 2.37 -8.66 3.14
CA LEU A 210 2.83 -10.01 2.81
C LEU A 210 4.35 -10.10 2.76
N TYR A 211 5.02 -9.07 2.22
CA TYR A 211 6.48 -9.02 2.10
C TYR A 211 7.15 -8.11 3.14
N LYS A 212 6.44 -7.75 4.22
CA LYS A 212 6.94 -6.87 5.29
C LYS A 212 8.27 -7.35 5.87
N HIS A 213 8.43 -8.66 6.06
CA HIS A 213 9.64 -9.26 6.64
C HIS A 213 10.87 -9.15 5.72
N LEU A 214 10.69 -8.83 4.44
CA LEU A 214 11.76 -8.60 3.49
C LEU A 214 12.13 -7.12 3.34
N LEU A 215 11.37 -6.23 3.97
CA LEU A 215 11.59 -4.79 3.84
C LEU A 215 12.74 -4.30 4.72
N PRO A 216 13.51 -3.30 4.25
CA PRO A 216 14.64 -2.79 4.99
C PRO A 216 14.20 -2.07 6.27
N VAL A 217 14.87 -2.41 7.36
CA VAL A 217 14.72 -1.80 8.68
C VAL A 217 15.94 -0.95 8.98
N TRP A 218 15.74 0.29 9.44
CA TRP A 218 16.84 1.16 9.82
C TRP A 218 17.19 1.01 11.30
N ASN A 219 18.47 0.74 11.59
CA ASN A 219 18.97 0.72 12.95
C ASN A 219 19.56 2.09 13.31
N THR A 220 18.87 2.80 14.19
CA THR A 220 19.25 4.16 14.62
C THR A 220 20.54 4.20 15.42
N SER A 221 20.90 3.11 16.10
CA SER A 221 22.11 3.01 16.93
C SER A 221 23.36 2.77 16.08
N THR A 222 23.29 1.84 15.11
CA THR A 222 24.43 1.51 14.24
C THR A 222 24.50 2.37 12.98
N LYS A 223 23.44 3.13 12.66
CA LYS A 223 23.28 3.93 11.44
C LYS A 223 23.48 3.10 10.17
N GLN A 224 22.90 1.91 10.16
CA GLN A 224 22.97 0.96 9.06
C GLN A 224 21.61 0.26 8.89
N ALA A 225 21.34 -0.23 7.68
CA ALA A 225 20.24 -1.14 7.44
C ALA A 225 20.50 -2.48 8.14
N VAL A 226 19.47 -3.03 8.79
CA VAL A 226 19.53 -4.37 9.38
C VAL A 226 19.52 -5.39 8.23
N LEU A 227 20.59 -6.17 8.10
CA LEU A 227 20.68 -7.21 7.07
C LEU A 227 19.74 -8.38 7.39
N LEU A 228 19.24 -9.02 6.35
CA LEU A 228 18.45 -10.24 6.46
C LEU A 228 19.30 -11.40 6.98
N GLU A 229 18.65 -12.36 7.63
CA GLU A 229 19.30 -13.56 8.14
C GLU A 229 19.86 -14.41 6.98
N SER A 230 21.12 -14.83 7.12
CA SER A 230 21.81 -15.68 6.16
C SER A 230 22.11 -17.03 6.78
N GLU A 231 21.92 -18.09 5.99
CA GLU A 231 22.27 -19.46 6.37
C GLU A 231 23.17 -20.10 5.32
N ILE A 232 24.00 -21.04 5.77
CA ILE A 232 24.84 -21.85 4.89
C ILE A 232 24.06 -23.13 4.57
N LEU A 233 23.86 -23.41 3.28
CA LEU A 233 23.09 -24.57 2.83
C LEU A 233 23.81 -25.90 3.11
N ARG A 234 25.12 -25.93 2.90
CA ARG A 234 26.02 -27.06 3.18
C ARG A 234 27.46 -26.59 3.33
N GLU A 235 28.30 -27.44 3.90
CA GLU A 235 29.74 -27.21 3.92
C GLU A 235 30.30 -27.09 2.50
N LEU A 236 31.28 -26.19 2.34
CA LEU A 236 31.95 -25.99 1.06
C LEU A 236 32.78 -27.21 0.69
N ASP A 237 32.63 -27.63 -0.56
CA ASP A 237 33.42 -28.68 -1.17
C ASP A 237 34.83 -28.16 -1.47
N TRP A 238 35.81 -29.07 -1.53
CA TRP A 238 37.20 -28.73 -1.83
C TRP A 238 37.36 -27.95 -3.15
N CYS A 239 36.45 -28.18 -4.12
CA CYS A 239 36.49 -27.52 -5.42
C CYS A 239 35.92 -26.10 -5.42
N GLU A 240 35.28 -25.65 -4.33
CA GLU A 240 34.63 -24.33 -4.24
C GLU A 240 35.55 -23.22 -3.70
N SER A 241 36.83 -23.55 -3.49
CA SER A 241 37.87 -22.57 -3.20
C SER A 241 38.15 -21.67 -4.43
N ASP A 242 38.55 -20.43 -4.18
CA ASP A 242 38.76 -19.41 -5.23
C ASP A 242 39.69 -19.87 -6.34
N ARG A 243 40.70 -20.70 -6.01
CA ARG A 243 41.65 -21.26 -6.97
C ARG A 243 40.97 -22.05 -8.11
N PHE A 244 39.90 -22.78 -7.82
CA PHE A 244 39.20 -23.61 -8.80
C PHE A 244 38.04 -22.88 -9.45
N LYS A 245 37.41 -21.91 -8.76
CA LYS A 245 36.41 -21.02 -9.35
C LYS A 245 36.96 -20.21 -10.54
N LEU A 246 38.27 -19.98 -10.60
CA LEU A 246 38.91 -19.39 -11.77
C LEU A 246 38.75 -20.23 -13.05
N LEU A 247 38.57 -21.57 -12.94
CA LEU A 247 38.39 -22.45 -14.10
C LEU A 247 37.06 -22.24 -14.81
N THR A 248 36.03 -21.81 -14.09
CA THR A 248 34.70 -21.53 -14.67
C THR A 248 34.59 -20.13 -15.24
N GLY A 249 35.57 -19.24 -14.96
CA GLY A 249 35.54 -17.84 -15.37
C GLY A 249 34.47 -17.01 -14.65
N THR A 250 33.78 -17.58 -13.67
CA THR A 250 32.71 -16.92 -12.89
C THR A 250 33.30 -16.33 -11.62
N PHE A 251 34.05 -15.24 -11.77
CA PHE A 251 34.51 -14.45 -10.62
C PHE A 251 33.55 -13.27 -10.44
N GLU A 252 32.57 -13.44 -9.55
CA GLU A 252 31.71 -12.34 -9.14
C GLU A 252 32.35 -11.65 -7.93
N SER A 253 32.73 -10.39 -8.08
CA SER A 253 33.17 -9.58 -6.95
C SER A 253 31.97 -9.37 -6.02
N ILE A 254 32.07 -9.88 -4.79
CA ILE A 254 31.05 -9.67 -3.77
C ILE A 254 30.97 -8.17 -3.52
N LYS A 255 29.84 -7.57 -3.90
CA LYS A 255 29.57 -6.16 -3.62
C LYS A 255 29.09 -6.06 -2.18
N ILE A 256 29.77 -5.25 -1.38
CA ILE A 256 29.31 -4.95 -0.02
C ILE A 256 28.11 -4.02 -0.13
N ILE A 257 27.00 -4.36 0.54
CA ILE A 257 25.87 -3.44 0.65
C ILE A 257 26.24 -2.29 1.58
N THR A 258 26.03 -1.07 1.10
CA THR A 258 26.00 0.12 1.94
C THR A 258 24.75 0.91 1.60
N LEU A 259 23.66 0.67 2.34
CA LEU A 259 22.43 1.47 2.25
C LEU A 259 22.45 2.54 3.33
N SER A 260 22.32 3.80 2.93
CA SER A 260 22.14 4.92 3.87
C SER A 260 20.66 5.13 4.21
N GLU A 261 20.39 5.86 5.29
CA GLU A 261 19.02 6.25 5.66
C GLU A 261 18.32 6.98 4.51
N ASN A 262 19.05 7.86 3.82
CA ASN A 262 18.52 8.64 2.69
C ASN A 262 18.14 7.75 1.50
N ASP A 263 18.90 6.69 1.24
CA ASP A 263 18.59 5.74 0.18
C ASP A 263 17.27 5.02 0.49
N LEU A 264 17.07 4.62 1.76
CA LEU A 264 15.83 3.99 2.20
C LEU A 264 14.66 4.96 2.16
N ILE A 265 14.81 6.20 2.64
CA ILE A 265 13.78 7.25 2.56
C ILE A 265 13.38 7.46 1.10
N HIS A 266 14.36 7.60 0.21
CA HIS A 266 14.11 7.79 -1.22
C HIS A 266 13.38 6.59 -1.83
N TRP A 267 13.82 5.38 -1.52
CA TRP A 267 13.23 4.15 -2.02
C TRP A 267 11.78 3.97 -1.55
N TYR A 268 11.51 4.09 -0.24
CA TYR A 268 10.14 3.99 0.30
C TYR A 268 9.24 5.07 -0.31
N THR A 269 9.71 6.32 -0.38
CA THR A 269 8.95 7.43 -0.99
C THR A 269 8.57 7.11 -2.44
N LYS A 270 9.54 6.65 -3.23
CA LYS A 270 9.31 6.29 -4.63
C LYS A 270 8.32 5.13 -4.73
N ARG A 271 8.55 4.04 -3.99
CA ARG A 271 7.72 2.84 -4.05
C ARG A 271 6.27 3.08 -3.62
N ILE A 272 6.07 3.86 -2.56
CA ILE A 272 4.74 4.28 -2.09
C ILE A 272 4.00 5.06 -3.18
N ARG A 273 4.69 5.99 -3.86
CA ARG A 273 4.14 6.77 -4.97
C ARG A 273 3.85 5.90 -6.19
N ASP A 274 4.74 4.98 -6.54
CA ASP A 274 4.54 4.07 -7.67
C ASP A 274 3.30 3.19 -7.44
N ILE A 275 3.11 2.66 -6.22
CA ILE A 275 1.90 1.91 -5.86
C ILE A 275 0.64 2.75 -6.07
N GLU A 276 0.58 3.96 -5.51
CA GLU A 276 -0.58 4.84 -5.61
C GLU A 276 -0.87 5.25 -7.06
N LEU A 277 0.16 5.69 -7.79
CA LEU A 277 0.03 6.21 -9.15
C LEU A 277 -0.34 5.12 -10.16
N CYS A 278 0.26 3.93 -10.06
CA CYS A 278 0.06 2.84 -11.03
C CYS A 278 -1.25 2.09 -10.79
N THR A 279 -1.68 1.94 -9.52
CA THR A 279 -2.80 1.04 -9.17
C THR A 279 -4.01 1.73 -8.57
N LYS A 280 -3.86 2.95 -8.05
CA LYS A 280 -4.84 3.65 -7.21
C LYS A 280 -5.24 2.89 -5.94
N LEU A 281 -4.48 1.87 -5.53
CA LEU A 281 -4.68 1.17 -4.26
C LEU A 281 -4.10 2.00 -3.11
N VAL A 282 -4.82 3.06 -2.74
CA VAL A 282 -4.40 4.00 -1.69
C VAL A 282 -4.13 3.25 -0.37
N GLN A 283 -4.91 2.22 -0.07
CA GLN A 283 -4.70 1.38 1.10
C GLN A 283 -3.31 0.73 1.13
N HIS A 284 -2.81 0.27 -0.03
CA HIS A 284 -1.52 -0.39 -0.12
C HIS A 284 -0.39 0.63 0.05
N ALA A 285 -0.52 1.80 -0.58
CA ALA A 285 0.43 2.90 -0.39
C ALA A 285 0.49 3.35 1.09
N LEU A 286 -0.67 3.49 1.74
CA LEU A 286 -0.78 3.81 3.16
C LEU A 286 -0.17 2.72 4.05
N GLU A 287 -0.44 1.44 3.77
CA GLU A 287 0.15 0.31 4.50
C GLU A 287 1.68 0.32 4.41
N LEU A 288 2.24 0.52 3.21
CA LEU A 288 3.69 0.59 3.04
C LEU A 288 4.29 1.81 3.78
N SER A 289 3.61 2.96 3.79
CA SER A 289 4.04 4.12 4.57
C SER A 289 4.02 3.85 6.08
N THR A 290 3.03 3.11 6.56
CA THR A 290 2.93 2.70 7.97
C THR A 290 4.08 1.77 8.34
N ILE A 291 4.36 0.77 7.50
CA ILE A 291 5.49 -0.14 7.68
C ILE A 291 6.82 0.61 7.70
N ALA A 292 7.01 1.62 6.83
CA ALA A 292 8.23 2.41 6.80
C ALA A 292 8.47 3.15 8.14
N LEU A 293 7.42 3.74 8.72
CA LEU A 293 7.49 4.40 10.03
C LEU A 293 7.80 3.39 11.15
N GLU A 294 7.16 2.22 11.14
CA GLU A 294 7.44 1.12 12.09
C GLU A 294 8.88 0.59 11.97
N ASN A 295 9.45 0.64 10.76
CA ASN A 295 10.82 0.24 10.45
C ASN A 295 11.87 1.35 10.73
N ASN A 296 11.49 2.37 11.49
CA ASN A 296 12.32 3.52 11.91
C ASN A 296 12.80 4.42 10.75
N ILE A 297 12.09 4.45 9.62
CA ILE A 297 12.40 5.37 8.52
C ILE A 297 11.72 6.72 8.78
N LYS A 298 12.51 7.71 9.18
CA LYS A 298 12.02 9.06 9.51
C LYS A 298 11.86 9.92 8.26
N GLY A 299 11.03 10.96 8.33
CA GLY A 299 10.82 11.92 7.24
C GLY A 299 9.68 11.57 6.29
N LEU A 300 8.93 10.49 6.56
CA LEU A 300 7.76 10.07 5.80
C LEU A 300 6.44 10.42 6.48
N GLU A 301 6.46 11.12 7.61
CA GLU A 301 5.28 11.44 8.42
C GLU A 301 4.27 12.28 7.63
N LYS A 302 4.78 13.23 6.83
CA LYS A 302 3.91 14.08 6.00
C LYS A 302 3.25 13.30 4.86
N LEU A 303 4.02 12.42 4.22
CA LEU A 303 3.53 11.53 3.16
C LEU A 303 2.46 10.58 3.70
N HIS A 304 2.72 9.97 4.86
CA HIS A 304 1.77 9.11 5.56
C HIS A 304 0.47 9.85 5.89
N GLU A 305 0.55 11.06 6.46
CA GLU A 305 -0.63 11.87 6.75
C GLU A 305 -1.46 12.17 5.48
N ASP A 306 -0.80 12.54 4.38
CA ASP A 306 -1.49 12.86 3.13
C ASP A 306 -2.14 11.62 2.51
N LEU A 307 -1.55 10.43 2.67
CA LEU A 307 -2.16 9.15 2.29
C LEU A 307 -3.37 8.80 3.16
N SER A 308 -3.32 9.04 4.47
CA SER A 308 -4.46 8.81 5.37
C SER A 308 -5.65 9.72 5.00
N VAL A 309 -5.38 10.96 4.58
CA VAL A 309 -6.41 11.85 4.03
C VAL A 309 -6.95 11.27 2.73
N LEU A 310 -6.08 10.87 1.80
CA LEU A 310 -6.48 10.33 0.50
C LEU A 310 -7.34 9.06 0.63
N GLU A 311 -7.00 8.15 1.54
CA GLU A 311 -7.73 6.91 1.82
C GLU A 311 -9.20 7.22 2.12
N VAL A 312 -9.44 8.09 3.11
CA VAL A 312 -10.78 8.50 3.50
C VAL A 312 -11.51 9.21 2.35
N LEU A 313 -10.82 10.09 1.61
CA LEU A 313 -11.44 10.80 0.50
C LEU A 313 -11.86 9.86 -0.63
N VAL A 314 -11.06 8.85 -0.95
CA VAL A 314 -11.35 7.89 -2.02
C VAL A 314 -12.42 6.90 -1.59
N TYR A 315 -12.25 6.24 -0.44
CA TYR A 315 -13.12 5.12 -0.05
C TYR A 315 -14.39 5.54 0.70
N GLU A 316 -14.33 6.58 1.54
CA GLU A 316 -15.47 7.01 2.36
C GLU A 316 -16.25 8.17 1.73
N VAL A 317 -15.55 9.15 1.13
CA VAL A 317 -16.18 10.31 0.47
C VAL A 317 -16.50 10.03 -1.01
N GLY A 318 -15.83 9.05 -1.63
CA GLY A 318 -16.06 8.63 -3.01
C GLY A 318 -15.35 9.48 -4.07
N LEU A 319 -14.25 10.16 -3.73
CA LEU A 319 -13.46 10.97 -4.66
C LEU A 319 -12.46 10.11 -5.47
N GLU A 320 -12.96 9.16 -6.26
CA GLU A 320 -12.19 8.15 -7.00
C GLU A 320 -11.11 8.67 -7.98
N ASN A 321 -11.18 9.94 -8.36
CA ASN A 321 -10.25 10.58 -9.31
C ASN A 321 -9.17 11.42 -8.63
N MET A 322 -9.14 11.45 -7.29
CA MET A 322 -8.06 12.13 -6.57
C MET A 322 -6.83 11.24 -6.47
N PHE A 323 -5.67 11.88 -6.66
CA PHE A 323 -4.36 11.27 -6.50
C PHE A 323 -3.58 11.91 -5.35
N LEU A 324 -2.55 11.24 -4.86
CA LEU A 324 -1.70 11.75 -3.79
C LEU A 324 -1.09 13.12 -4.11
N LYS A 325 -0.63 13.31 -5.35
CA LYS A 325 -0.08 14.59 -5.83
C LYS A 325 -1.06 15.75 -5.72
N ASP A 326 -2.37 15.48 -5.81
CA ASP A 326 -3.40 16.50 -5.72
C ASP A 326 -3.57 16.91 -4.25
N ILE A 327 -3.52 15.93 -3.34
CA ILE A 327 -3.55 16.17 -1.89
C ILE A 327 -2.31 16.95 -1.44
N GLU A 328 -1.12 16.63 -1.92
CA GLU A 328 0.13 17.31 -1.54
C GLU A 328 0.11 18.82 -1.88
N GLN A 329 -0.67 19.25 -2.88
CA GLN A 329 -0.80 20.66 -3.28
C GLN A 329 -1.76 21.48 -2.40
N LEU A 330 -2.60 20.81 -1.60
CA LEU A 330 -3.63 21.45 -0.81
C LEU A 330 -3.12 21.89 0.56
N ASN A 331 -3.60 23.04 1.01
CA ASN A 331 -3.41 23.47 2.39
C ASN A 331 -4.33 22.70 3.34
N THR A 332 -4.09 22.83 4.65
CA THR A 332 -4.83 22.11 5.69
C THR A 332 -6.35 22.38 5.65
N LEU A 333 -6.78 23.61 5.37
CA LEU A 333 -8.20 23.96 5.31
C LEU A 333 -8.87 23.34 4.07
N GLU A 334 -8.17 23.34 2.93
CA GLU A 334 -8.65 22.71 1.70
C GLU A 334 -8.80 21.18 1.87
N LYS A 335 -7.78 20.52 2.46
CA LYS A 335 -7.85 19.10 2.82
C LYS A 335 -9.03 18.79 3.72
N ALA A 336 -9.20 19.57 4.79
CA ALA A 336 -10.32 19.41 5.71
C ALA A 336 -11.67 19.60 4.98
N SER A 337 -11.77 20.59 4.11
CA SER A 337 -13.00 20.90 3.36
C SER A 337 -13.40 19.77 2.40
N LEU A 338 -12.44 19.01 1.87
CA LEU A 338 -12.72 17.89 0.96
C LEU A 338 -13.51 16.77 1.61
N PHE A 339 -13.37 16.53 2.93
CA PHE A 339 -14.19 15.56 3.67
C PHE A 339 -15.70 15.86 3.58
N MET A 340 -16.03 17.11 3.24
CA MET A 340 -17.38 17.64 3.18
C MET A 340 -17.87 17.94 1.75
N SER A 341 -17.06 17.63 0.73
CA SER A 341 -17.31 18.01 -0.67
C SER A 341 -18.55 17.36 -1.28
N ARG A 342 -18.80 16.07 -0.99
CA ARG A 342 -19.98 15.31 -1.44
C ARG A 342 -21.02 15.12 -0.34
N CYS A 343 -21.04 16.05 0.61
CA CYS A 343 -21.82 15.90 1.82
C CYS A 343 -23.16 16.63 1.74
N ASP A 344 -24.25 15.86 1.84
CA ASP A 344 -25.60 16.37 2.02
C ASP A 344 -25.92 16.68 3.51
N GLU A 345 -27.13 17.15 3.78
CA GLU A 345 -27.57 17.52 5.13
C GLU A 345 -27.68 16.31 6.08
N THR A 346 -27.78 15.08 5.55
CA THR A 346 -27.92 13.86 6.36
C THR A 346 -26.56 13.29 6.77
N LEU A 347 -25.58 13.39 5.87
CA LEU A 347 -24.23 12.89 6.07
C LEU A 347 -23.33 13.91 6.80
N PHE A 348 -23.77 15.17 6.92
CA PHE A 348 -22.97 16.24 7.50
C PHE A 348 -22.39 15.90 8.86
N LEU A 349 -23.23 15.52 9.83
CA LEU A 349 -22.74 15.20 11.17
C LEU A 349 -21.81 13.98 11.16
N LYS A 350 -22.12 12.95 10.37
CA LYS A 350 -21.28 11.75 10.25
C LYS A 350 -19.89 12.10 9.72
N ASN A 351 -19.80 12.83 8.61
CA ASN A 351 -18.51 13.22 8.03
C ASN A 351 -17.75 14.20 8.93
N LEU A 352 -18.49 15.07 9.62
CA LEU A 352 -17.92 16.00 10.59
C LEU A 352 -17.21 15.25 11.72
N THR A 353 -17.90 14.31 12.36
CA THR A 353 -17.40 13.62 13.54
C THR A 353 -16.37 12.56 13.22
N ASN A 354 -16.50 11.88 12.07
CA ASN A 354 -15.65 10.74 11.76
C ASN A 354 -14.38 11.12 11.01
N TYR A 355 -14.39 12.22 10.25
CA TYR A 355 -13.27 12.58 9.37
C TYR A 355 -12.76 14.00 9.60
N PHE A 356 -13.64 15.01 9.51
CA PHE A 356 -13.22 16.42 9.60
C PHE A 356 -12.63 16.78 10.96
N LEU A 357 -13.37 16.52 12.05
CA LEU A 357 -12.95 16.87 13.41
C LEU A 357 -11.68 16.12 13.83
N PRO A 358 -11.58 14.78 13.67
CA PRO A 358 -10.36 14.05 13.96
C PRO A 358 -9.14 14.61 13.20
N TYR A 359 -9.32 14.97 11.92
CA TYR A 359 -8.24 15.53 11.12
C TYR A 359 -7.76 16.90 11.64
N ILE A 360 -8.66 17.84 11.92
CA ILE A 360 -8.25 19.18 12.37
C ILE A 360 -7.70 19.18 13.80
N GLN A 361 -8.06 18.18 14.61
CA GLN A 361 -7.55 18.02 15.98
C GLN A 361 -6.07 17.61 16.02
N THR A 362 -5.53 17.05 14.94
CA THR A 362 -4.07 16.79 14.83
C THR A 362 -3.27 18.07 14.53
N LYS A 363 -3.94 19.20 14.30
CA LYS A 363 -3.35 20.48 13.88
C LYS A 363 -3.31 21.46 15.04
N ALA A 364 -2.28 22.31 15.08
CA ALA A 364 -2.14 23.35 16.11
C ALA A 364 -3.31 24.36 16.09
N ASP A 365 -3.79 24.73 14.90
CA ASP A 365 -4.81 25.78 14.70
C ASP A 365 -6.24 25.23 14.56
N THR A 366 -6.61 24.20 15.34
CA THR A 366 -7.89 23.48 15.23
C THR A 366 -9.11 24.41 15.18
N PHE A 367 -9.20 25.36 16.13
CA PHE A 367 -10.36 26.27 16.21
C PHE A 367 -10.45 27.21 15.01
N TYR A 368 -9.31 27.70 14.52
CA TYR A 368 -9.28 28.61 13.37
C TYR A 368 -9.75 27.91 12.09
N ILE A 369 -9.32 26.65 11.88
CA ILE A 369 -9.75 25.85 10.71
C ILE A 369 -11.26 25.59 10.76
N LEU A 370 -11.77 25.21 11.93
CA LEU A 370 -13.20 25.02 12.16
C LEU A 370 -14.00 26.31 11.93
N GLU A 371 -13.53 27.44 12.49
CA GLU A 371 -14.15 28.75 12.34
C GLU A 371 -14.24 29.14 10.86
N LYS A 372 -13.12 29.04 10.13
CA LYS A 372 -13.07 29.38 8.71
C LYS A 372 -14.00 28.52 7.87
N TYR A 373 -14.01 27.21 8.11
CA TYR A 373 -14.87 26.27 7.39
C TYR A 373 -16.36 26.58 7.60
N LEU A 374 -16.79 26.78 8.85
CA LEU A 374 -18.18 27.08 9.17
C LEU A 374 -18.62 28.42 8.58
N ILE A 375 -17.78 29.45 8.67
CA ILE A 375 -18.07 30.77 8.09
C ILE A 375 -18.23 30.68 6.57
N GLN A 376 -17.32 29.99 5.87
CA GLN A 376 -17.41 29.79 4.41
C GLN A 376 -18.69 29.03 4.03
N THR A 377 -19.06 28.01 4.80
CA THR A 377 -20.28 27.23 4.55
C THR A 377 -21.54 28.10 4.71
N CYS A 378 -21.54 29.02 5.69
CA CYS A 378 -22.65 29.92 5.97
C CYS A 378 -22.91 30.97 4.88
N GLU A 379 -21.98 31.21 3.95
CA GLU A 379 -22.26 32.10 2.81
C GLU A 379 -23.41 31.58 1.94
N SER A 380 -23.56 30.25 1.89
CA SER A 380 -24.58 29.57 1.09
C SER A 380 -25.77 29.07 1.90
N SER A 381 -25.56 28.58 3.12
CA SER A 381 -26.61 27.96 3.94
C SER A 381 -26.21 27.86 5.43
N LEU A 382 -27.14 28.18 6.32
CA LEU A 382 -27.02 28.06 7.77
C LEU A 382 -27.29 26.65 8.31
N LYS A 383 -27.87 25.75 7.52
CA LYS A 383 -28.34 24.43 7.99
C LYS A 383 -27.23 23.55 8.59
N LYS A 384 -26.08 23.47 7.92
CA LYS A 384 -24.93 22.68 8.39
C LYS A 384 -24.42 23.25 9.72
N SER A 385 -24.32 24.57 9.82
CA SER A 385 -23.92 25.24 11.06
C SER A 385 -24.92 25.04 12.18
N SER A 386 -26.24 25.13 11.92
CA SER A 386 -27.24 24.86 12.96
C SER A 386 -27.16 23.41 13.48
N GLN A 387 -26.98 22.43 12.59
CA GLN A 387 -26.75 21.04 12.98
C GLN A 387 -25.48 20.89 13.85
N TYR A 388 -24.40 21.59 13.50
CA TYR A 388 -23.18 21.58 14.29
C TYR A 388 -23.39 22.12 15.71
N PHE A 389 -24.03 23.29 15.84
CA PHE A 389 -24.27 23.89 17.16
C PHE A 389 -25.21 23.04 18.03
N GLU A 390 -26.21 22.39 17.42
CA GLU A 390 -27.06 21.43 18.11
C GLU A 390 -26.29 20.18 18.57
N TYR A 391 -25.43 19.63 17.71
CA TYR A 391 -24.56 18.51 18.05
C TYR A 391 -23.65 18.84 19.25
N VAL A 392 -23.02 20.01 19.22
CA VAL A 392 -22.11 20.49 20.26
C VAL A 392 -22.84 20.78 21.57
N GLN A 393 -24.10 21.24 21.52
CA GLN A 393 -24.93 21.41 22.71
C GLN A 393 -25.09 20.09 23.48
N ASN A 394 -25.21 18.96 22.78
CA ASN A 394 -25.46 17.66 23.39
C ASN A 394 -24.17 16.90 23.74
N ASN A 395 -23.11 17.05 22.93
CA ASN A 395 -21.88 16.27 23.06
C ASN A 395 -20.68 17.06 23.61
N GLY A 396 -20.81 18.38 23.73
CA GLY A 396 -19.70 19.27 24.10
C GLY A 396 -18.84 19.71 22.92
N TRP A 397 -17.98 20.68 23.18
CA TRP A 397 -17.05 21.23 22.18
C TRP A 397 -15.82 20.34 22.06
N CYS A 398 -15.42 20.04 20.82
CA CYS A 398 -14.23 19.25 20.51
C CYS A 398 -12.91 20.04 20.66
N VAL A 399 -12.99 21.36 20.89
CA VAL A 399 -11.84 22.26 21.06
C VAL A 399 -11.97 23.05 22.34
N SER A 400 -10.88 23.14 23.10
CA SER A 400 -10.81 23.95 24.32
C SER A 400 -10.62 25.43 23.97
N VAL A 401 -11.73 26.16 23.90
CA VAL A 401 -11.75 27.61 23.66
C VAL A 401 -12.69 28.32 24.64
N SER A 402 -12.47 29.63 24.82
CA SER A 402 -13.30 30.46 25.67
C SER A 402 -14.75 30.52 25.18
N ASP A 403 -15.70 30.67 26.10
CA ASP A 403 -17.12 30.79 25.75
C ASP A 403 -17.38 32.01 24.86
N ASN A 404 -16.60 33.09 25.01
CA ASN A 404 -16.67 34.25 24.13
C ASN A 404 -16.33 33.91 22.67
N ALA A 405 -15.29 33.12 22.42
CA ALA A 405 -14.92 32.72 21.06
C ALA A 405 -16.01 31.86 20.40
N LYS A 406 -16.64 30.96 21.18
CA LYS A 406 -17.77 30.12 20.72
C LYS A 406 -18.97 30.97 20.32
N ILE A 407 -19.31 31.97 21.13
CA ILE A 407 -20.41 32.90 20.87
C ILE A 407 -20.11 33.74 19.63
N ASP A 408 -18.90 34.30 19.54
CA ASP A 408 -18.49 35.12 18.41
C ASP A 408 -18.51 34.32 17.10
N LEU A 409 -18.11 33.05 17.12
CA LEU A 409 -18.22 32.15 15.96
C LEU A 409 -19.67 31.98 15.49
N GLY A 410 -20.59 31.67 16.40
CA GLY A 410 -22.01 31.48 16.02
C GLY A 410 -22.67 32.76 15.53
N LEU A 411 -22.34 33.90 16.14
CA LEU A 411 -22.77 35.21 15.65
C LEU A 411 -22.20 35.48 14.25
N LYS A 412 -20.90 35.27 14.02
CA LYS A 412 -20.29 35.40 12.69
C LYS A 412 -20.99 34.53 11.65
N CYS A 413 -21.32 33.28 11.97
CA CYS A 413 -22.07 32.40 11.08
C CYS A 413 -23.42 33.02 10.64
N ILE A 414 -24.19 33.55 11.60
CA ILE A 414 -25.47 34.21 11.33
C ILE A 414 -25.27 35.50 10.51
N TYR A 415 -24.23 36.28 10.82
CA TYR A 415 -23.93 37.53 10.11
C TYR A 415 -23.47 37.33 8.66
N THR A 416 -22.79 36.23 8.37
CA THR A 416 -22.30 35.91 7.02
C THR A 416 -23.45 35.58 6.08
N TYR A 417 -24.53 35.00 6.58
CA TYR A 417 -25.68 34.65 5.74
C TYR A 417 -26.52 35.88 5.37
N SER A 418 -26.66 36.12 4.07
CA SER A 418 -27.28 37.33 3.52
C SER A 418 -28.77 37.21 3.22
N ARG A 419 -29.35 36.01 3.28
CA ARG A 419 -30.76 35.77 2.92
C ARG A 419 -31.66 35.68 4.16
N THR A 420 -32.97 35.58 3.93
CA THR A 420 -34.02 35.60 4.97
C THR A 420 -34.84 34.32 5.07
N ASP A 421 -34.48 33.30 4.30
CA ASP A 421 -35.18 32.03 4.21
C ASP A 421 -34.78 31.01 5.29
N GLN A 422 -33.71 31.26 6.05
CA GLN A 422 -33.19 30.34 7.07
C GLN A 422 -33.14 30.95 8.48
N LEU A 423 -34.23 31.64 8.86
CA LEU A 423 -34.34 32.27 10.18
C LEU A 423 -34.57 31.27 11.32
N ASP A 424 -35.07 30.07 11.01
CA ASP A 424 -35.24 28.97 11.99
C ASP A 424 -33.88 28.39 12.37
N GLU A 425 -33.00 28.17 11.40
CA GLU A 425 -31.61 27.74 11.58
C GLU A 425 -30.82 28.78 12.38
N ALA A 426 -30.95 30.08 12.03
CA ALA A 426 -30.34 31.15 12.80
C ALA A 426 -30.81 31.16 14.26
N GLN A 427 -32.10 30.93 14.51
CA GLN A 427 -32.64 30.84 15.87
C GLN A 427 -32.11 29.60 16.60
N CYS A 428 -32.00 28.47 15.91
CA CYS A 428 -31.44 27.23 16.46
C CYS A 428 -30.01 27.46 16.98
N ILE A 429 -29.14 28.08 16.17
CA ILE A 429 -27.75 28.42 16.55
C ILE A 429 -27.72 29.22 17.86
N VAL A 430 -28.53 30.28 17.96
CA VAL A 430 -28.58 31.13 19.16
C VAL A 430 -29.08 30.35 20.39
N LEU A 431 -30.11 29.53 20.23
CA LEU A 431 -30.66 28.73 21.32
C LEU A 431 -29.68 27.67 21.82
N SER A 432 -28.96 27.01 20.91
CA SER A 432 -27.93 26.02 21.27
C SER A 432 -26.77 26.66 22.01
N LEU A 433 -26.33 27.85 21.59
CA LEU A 433 -25.29 28.60 22.28
C LEU A 433 -25.72 29.05 23.68
N LEU A 434 -26.92 29.61 23.83
CA LEU A 434 -27.48 30.02 25.14
C LEU A 434 -27.55 28.87 26.14
N LYS A 435 -27.83 27.64 25.68
CA LYS A 435 -27.86 26.45 26.53
C LYS A 435 -26.45 25.93 26.87
N SER A 436 -25.49 26.11 25.98
CA SER A 436 -24.13 25.56 26.13
C SER A 436 -23.20 26.41 27.03
N VAL A 437 -23.46 27.71 27.16
CA VAL A 437 -22.57 28.66 27.85
C VAL A 437 -22.94 28.81 29.33
N LYS A 438 -21.94 28.79 30.22
CA LYS A 438 -22.16 28.98 31.66
C LYS A 438 -22.52 30.44 31.98
N ASN A 439 -23.55 30.64 32.80
CA ASN A 439 -24.01 31.97 33.23
C ASN A 439 -23.12 32.53 34.36
N ASN A 440 -21.95 33.06 33.98
CA ASN A 440 -20.97 33.67 34.88
C ASN A 440 -20.79 35.17 34.58
N VAL A 441 -20.18 35.92 35.51
CA VAL A 441 -19.99 37.39 35.38
C VAL A 441 -19.28 37.77 34.07
N GLU A 442 -18.27 37.01 33.67
CA GLU A 442 -17.49 37.23 32.43
C GLU A 442 -18.32 37.04 31.15
N ASN A 443 -19.28 36.10 31.17
CA ASN A 443 -20.09 35.75 30.00
C ASN A 443 -21.37 36.60 29.87
N LYS A 444 -21.77 37.35 30.91
CA LYS A 444 -22.99 38.19 30.92
C LYS A 444 -23.11 39.13 29.71
N PRO A 445 -22.06 39.86 29.27
CA PRO A 445 -22.16 40.72 28.11
C PRO A 445 -22.46 39.95 26.81
N CYS A 446 -21.85 38.77 26.65
CA CYS A 446 -22.02 37.94 25.45
C CYS A 446 -23.35 37.19 25.44
N ILE A 447 -23.84 36.73 26.60
CA ILE A 447 -25.21 36.20 26.74
C ILE A 447 -26.25 37.27 26.37
N LYS A 448 -26.02 38.53 26.77
CA LYS A 448 -26.89 39.64 26.36
C LYS A 448 -26.90 39.83 24.84
N LYS A 449 -25.74 39.77 24.16
CA LYS A 449 -25.68 39.82 22.69
C LYS A 449 -26.51 38.71 22.04
N LEU A 450 -26.48 37.48 22.58
CA LEU A 450 -27.29 36.37 22.08
C LEU A 450 -28.80 36.58 22.30
N GLU A 451 -29.21 37.08 23.46
CA GLU A 451 -30.62 37.42 23.72
C GLU A 451 -31.12 38.58 22.83
N ASP A 452 -30.28 39.59 22.60
CA ASP A 452 -30.58 40.67 21.66
C ASP A 452 -30.72 40.11 20.24
N MET A 453 -29.81 39.22 19.82
CA MET A 453 -29.89 38.54 18.52
C MET A 453 -31.16 37.71 18.35
N LYS A 454 -31.58 37.00 19.40
CA LYS A 454 -32.84 36.23 19.41
C LYS A 454 -34.05 37.15 19.19
N GLN A 455 -34.07 38.33 19.79
CA GLN A 455 -35.14 39.32 19.56
C GLN A 455 -35.12 39.85 18.12
N ILE A 456 -33.94 40.12 17.58
CA ILE A 456 -33.73 40.56 16.18
C ILE A 456 -34.25 39.50 15.20
N ILE A 457 -33.93 38.22 15.41
CA ILE A 457 -34.42 37.12 14.58
C ILE A 457 -35.95 37.03 14.65
N ASN A 458 -36.55 37.12 15.85
CA ASN A 458 -38.01 37.11 16.00
C ASN A 458 -38.67 38.30 15.28
N ALA A 459 -38.05 39.48 15.32
CA ALA A 459 -38.51 40.66 14.58
C ALA A 459 -38.41 40.44 13.06
N SER A 460 -37.31 39.85 12.57
CA SER A 460 -37.14 39.49 11.16
C SER A 460 -38.19 38.48 10.69
N LYS A 461 -38.50 37.45 11.50
CA LYS A 461 -39.60 36.51 11.22
C LYS A 461 -40.95 37.19 11.11
N LEU A 462 -41.24 38.15 12.00
CA LEU A 462 -42.47 38.94 11.92
C LEU A 462 -42.52 39.78 10.63
N LEU A 463 -41.43 40.45 10.27
CA LEU A 463 -41.35 41.22 9.02
C LEU A 463 -41.59 40.33 7.79
N LEU A 464 -41.00 39.13 7.79
CA LEU A 464 -41.18 38.15 6.72
C LEU A 464 -42.64 37.71 6.59
N ASN A 465 -43.37 37.51 7.70
CA ASN A 465 -44.80 37.20 7.70
C ASN A 465 -45.66 38.30 7.06
N TYR A 466 -45.17 39.55 7.05
CA TYR A 466 -45.81 40.69 6.37
C TYR A 466 -45.24 40.94 4.96
N GLY A 467 -44.42 40.03 4.42
CA GLY A 467 -43.85 40.13 3.08
C GLY A 467 -42.60 41.01 2.97
N ILE A 468 -42.07 41.50 4.08
CA ILE A 468 -40.87 42.36 4.10
C ILE A 468 -39.63 41.46 4.30
N ARG A 469 -38.80 41.35 3.27
CA ARG A 469 -37.54 40.60 3.32
C ARG A 469 -36.40 41.54 3.68
N TYR A 470 -35.89 41.40 4.89
CA TYR A 470 -34.77 42.18 5.38
C TYR A 470 -33.67 41.27 5.96
N PRO A 471 -32.48 41.17 5.31
CA PRO A 471 -31.37 40.36 5.81
C PRO A 471 -31.00 40.72 7.24
N LEU A 472 -30.63 39.72 8.04
CA LEU A 472 -30.24 39.93 9.45
C LEU A 472 -29.07 40.89 9.56
N LYS A 473 -28.05 40.75 8.69
CA LYS A 473 -26.89 41.63 8.64
C LYS A 473 -27.29 43.11 8.50
N ASP A 474 -28.18 43.42 7.58
CA ASP A 474 -28.62 44.81 7.34
C ASP A 474 -29.46 45.31 8.52
N LEU A 475 -30.32 44.46 9.09
CA LEU A 475 -31.14 44.82 10.24
C LEU A 475 -30.28 45.18 11.44
N ILE A 476 -29.20 44.43 11.64
CA ILE A 476 -28.27 44.63 12.75
C ILE A 476 -27.40 45.86 12.48
N ASN A 477 -26.86 46.02 11.28
CA ASN A 477 -26.10 47.20 10.88
C ASN A 477 -26.90 48.48 11.16
N ASN A 478 -28.16 48.55 10.76
CA ASN A 478 -29.04 49.70 11.01
C ASN A 478 -29.36 49.94 12.48
N LEU A 479 -29.39 48.89 13.31
CA LEU A 479 -29.59 49.02 14.76
C LEU A 479 -28.32 49.52 15.46
N THR A 480 -27.14 49.25 14.89
CA THR A 480 -25.84 49.69 15.41
C THR A 480 -25.37 51.04 14.87
N ASP A 481 -25.85 51.45 13.70
CA ASP A 481 -25.40 52.67 13.03
C ASP A 481 -26.13 53.90 13.59
N SER A 482 -25.47 54.57 14.54
CA SER A 482 -25.96 55.78 15.21
C SER A 482 -26.20 56.98 14.28
N GLY A 483 -25.82 56.89 13.01
CA GLY A 483 -26.00 57.93 11.99
C GLY A 483 -27.32 57.88 11.22
N PHE A 484 -27.98 56.71 11.13
CA PHE A 484 -29.23 56.57 10.34
C PHE A 484 -30.50 56.84 11.16
N PHE A 485 -30.38 56.83 12.49
CA PHE A 485 -31.41 57.31 13.40
C PHE A 485 -30.99 58.68 13.96
N PRO A 486 -31.59 59.80 13.52
CA PRO A 486 -31.28 61.11 14.09
C PRO A 486 -31.78 61.13 15.54
N LYS A 487 -30.90 60.83 16.51
CA LYS A 487 -30.93 61.07 17.99
C LYS A 487 -32.29 61.22 18.71
N SER A 488 -33.37 60.59 18.23
CA SER A 488 -34.73 60.80 18.73
C SER A 488 -35.64 59.57 18.64
N TYR A 489 -35.12 58.42 18.20
CA TYR A 489 -35.90 57.21 18.00
C TYR A 489 -35.37 56.07 18.87
N GLY A 490 -36.00 55.87 20.03
CA GLY A 490 -35.79 54.69 20.85
C GLY A 490 -36.59 53.51 20.29
N PHE A 491 -35.89 52.48 19.81
CA PHE A 491 -36.51 51.21 19.42
C PHE A 491 -36.82 50.39 20.68
N ASN A 492 -38.10 50.16 20.98
CA ASN A 492 -38.52 49.39 22.14
C ASN A 492 -39.70 48.48 21.73
N VAL A 493 -39.42 47.21 21.47
CA VAL A 493 -40.43 46.22 21.08
C VAL A 493 -41.04 45.63 22.35
N ARG A 494 -42.28 46.03 22.69
CA ARG A 494 -43.13 45.32 23.67
C ARG A 494 -44.36 44.77 22.98
N VAL A 495 -44.48 43.44 22.99
CA VAL A 495 -45.64 42.70 22.48
C VAL A 495 -46.71 42.66 23.58
N TYR A 496 -47.93 43.16 23.29
CA TYR A 496 -49.09 43.01 24.17
C TYR A 496 -50.13 42.10 23.52
N VAL A 497 -50.56 41.05 24.24
CA VAL A 497 -51.67 40.17 23.86
C VAL A 497 -52.93 40.65 24.58
N ASN A 498 -53.96 41.06 23.84
CA ASN A 498 -55.25 41.46 24.43
C ASN A 498 -56.20 40.26 24.51
N LYS A 499 -56.59 39.87 25.73
CA LYS A 499 -57.47 38.72 26.03
C LYS A 499 -58.99 38.98 25.89
N LYS A 500 -59.42 40.08 25.24
CA LYS A 500 -60.85 40.38 25.07
C LYS A 500 -61.18 40.88 23.66
N SER A 501 -61.35 39.95 22.71
CA SER A 501 -62.36 40.00 21.63
C SER A 501 -61.96 39.05 20.51
N ASN A 502 -62.89 38.19 20.10
CA ASN A 502 -62.62 37.03 19.26
C ASN A 502 -62.62 37.33 17.74
N ARG A 503 -62.37 38.57 17.30
CA ARG A 503 -62.22 38.91 15.86
C ARG A 503 -61.30 40.12 15.63
N LYS A 504 -60.31 39.93 14.76
CA LYS A 504 -59.28 40.85 14.22
C LYS A 504 -58.14 41.24 15.18
N VAL A 505 -57.00 40.57 15.00
CA VAL A 505 -55.69 41.00 15.55
C VAL A 505 -55.21 42.21 14.76
N LEU A 506 -55.45 43.41 15.30
CA LEU A 506 -54.75 44.62 14.88
C LEU A 506 -53.34 44.56 15.47
N VAL A 507 -52.35 44.20 14.65
CA VAL A 507 -50.95 44.45 15.01
C VAL A 507 -50.71 45.95 14.84
N LYS A 508 -50.87 46.67 15.94
CA LYS A 508 -50.49 48.08 16.04
C LYS A 508 -48.98 48.12 16.29
N CYS A 509 -48.17 48.24 15.24
CA CYS A 509 -46.78 48.67 15.38
C CYS A 509 -46.79 50.15 15.80
N THR A 510 -46.91 50.42 17.09
CA THR A 510 -46.77 51.77 17.61
C THR A 510 -45.30 52.16 17.69
N TRP A 511 -44.86 53.05 16.80
CA TRP A 511 -43.71 53.92 17.07
C TRP A 511 -44.10 54.87 18.21
N ARG A 512 -43.51 54.69 19.41
CA ARG A 512 -43.70 55.63 20.52
C ARG A 512 -42.57 56.66 20.51
N PHE A 513 -42.86 57.84 19.96
CA PHE A 513 -42.11 59.07 20.24
C PHE A 513 -42.23 59.40 21.74
N ILE A 514 -41.11 59.51 22.45
CA ILE A 514 -41.08 60.11 23.79
C ILE A 514 -40.04 61.22 23.76
N LYS A 515 -40.52 62.46 23.79
CA LYS A 515 -39.74 63.60 24.31
C LYS A 515 -40.69 64.41 25.19
N ASN A 516 -40.39 64.45 26.48
CA ASN A 516 -41.05 65.29 27.50
C ASN A 516 -42.59 65.27 27.48
N SER A 517 -43.16 64.09 27.79
CA SER A 517 -44.46 64.01 28.49
C SER A 517 -45.69 64.63 27.81
N ARG A 518 -45.76 64.80 26.48
CA ARG A 518 -47.01 65.13 25.75
C ARG A 518 -47.11 64.41 24.41
N ILE A 519 -48.30 63.87 24.11
CA ILE A 519 -48.66 63.11 22.90
C ILE A 519 -48.91 64.08 21.74
N LEU A 520 -48.23 63.91 20.60
CA LEU A 520 -48.54 64.62 19.35
C LEU A 520 -48.52 63.63 18.17
N PHE A 521 -49.73 63.35 17.68
CA PHE A 521 -50.12 62.65 16.44
C PHE A 521 -49.97 61.13 16.28
N SER A 522 -51.01 60.56 15.63
CA SER A 522 -51.17 59.17 15.19
C SER A 522 -51.03 59.08 13.68
N ILE A 523 -50.24 58.13 13.15
CA ILE A 523 -50.26 57.78 11.74
C ILE A 523 -50.76 56.34 11.60
N SER A 524 -51.85 56.18 10.86
CA SER A 524 -52.41 54.91 10.38
C SER A 524 -51.84 54.60 9.00
N PHE A 525 -51.22 53.43 8.80
CA PHE A 525 -51.04 52.91 7.44
C PHE A 525 -52.39 52.38 6.94
N GLY A 526 -53.11 53.24 6.21
CA GLY A 526 -54.14 52.81 5.27
C GLY A 526 -53.48 52.43 3.95
N CYS A 527 -54.08 51.47 3.24
CA CYS A 527 -53.78 51.19 1.83
C CYS A 527 -53.71 52.50 1.04
N ASN A 528 -52.52 52.91 0.61
CA ASN A 528 -52.22 53.72 -0.59
C ASN A 528 -50.76 54.24 -0.52
N MET A 529 -49.80 53.36 -0.79
CA MET A 529 -48.52 53.74 -1.42
C MET A 529 -48.03 52.58 -2.27
N LEU A 530 -48.86 52.19 -3.23
CA LEU A 530 -48.40 51.71 -4.53
C LEU A 530 -48.29 52.94 -5.41
N ARG A 531 -47.10 53.55 -5.49
CA ARG A 531 -46.58 54.32 -6.63
C ARG A 531 -45.35 55.09 -6.18
N GLY A 532 -44.22 54.65 -6.68
CA GLY A 532 -42.95 55.34 -6.50
C GLY A 532 -41.82 54.35 -6.34
N ILE A 533 -41.39 53.80 -7.48
CA ILE A 533 -40.14 53.07 -7.68
C ILE A 533 -40.24 51.59 -7.29
N CYS A 534 -40.71 50.80 -8.26
CA CYS A 534 -40.20 49.45 -8.49
C CYS A 534 -39.32 49.51 -9.73
#